data_AF-W4ELF2-F1
#
_entry.id   AF-W4ELF2-F1
#
_cell.length_a   1.000
_cell.length_b   1.000
_cell.length_c   1.000
_cell.angle_alpha   90.00
_cell.angle_beta   90.00
_cell.angle_gamma   90.00
#
_symmetry.space_group_name_H-M   'P 1'
#
loop_
_entity.id
_entity.type
_entity.pdbx_description
1 polymer ?
#
loop_
_entity_poly.entity_id
_entity_poly.type
_entity_poly.pdbx_seq_one_letter_code
_entity_poly.pdbx_strand_id
1 'polypeptide(L)'
;MTKNQFDQVDLFKALSNEARLKILYWLKDPTTHFDTKRQAIEEMDEVGVCVSLIRDKLEMNQSTTSQYLSTLQRAGLVEARRIGKWTYYKRNEQLIHELANFIETNL
;
A
#
# COMPACT_ATOMS: atom_id res chain seq x y z
N MET A 1 -1.12 16.16 -22.75
CA MET A 1 -2.10 16.08 -21.64
C MET A 1 -1.44 15.29 -20.53
N THR A 2 -0.66 15.93 -19.65
CA THR A 2 0.02 15.23 -18.55
C THR A 2 0.20 16.21 -17.40
N LYS A 3 -0.79 16.23 -16.51
CA LYS A 3 -0.65 16.73 -15.15
C LYS A 3 -1.62 15.94 -14.29
N ASN A 4 -1.23 14.71 -13.96
CA ASN A 4 -1.72 14.10 -12.72
C ASN A 4 -0.68 14.47 -11.66
N GLN A 5 -0.71 15.72 -11.22
CA GLN A 5 0.17 16.18 -10.16
C GLN A 5 -0.45 15.68 -8.85
N PHE A 6 0.04 14.56 -8.32
CA PHE A 6 -0.31 14.13 -6.97
C PHE A 6 0.09 15.23 -5.98
N ASP A 7 -0.67 15.39 -4.89
CA ASP A 7 -0.28 16.32 -3.83
C ASP A 7 0.98 15.77 -3.13
N GLN A 8 2.11 16.40 -3.43
CA GLN A 8 3.42 16.00 -2.93
C GLN A 8 3.48 16.06 -1.40
N VAL A 9 2.86 17.08 -0.79
CA VAL A 9 2.88 17.25 0.66
C VAL A 9 2.10 16.13 1.33
N ASP A 10 0.92 15.80 0.82
CA ASP A 10 0.13 14.69 1.36
C ASP A 10 0.79 13.33 1.14
N LEU A 11 1.48 13.14 0.01
CA LEU A 11 2.26 11.94 -0.26
C LEU A 11 3.44 11.81 0.72
N PHE A 12 4.25 12.85 0.91
CA PHE A 12 5.36 12.79 1.87
C PHE A 12 4.87 12.65 3.30
N LYS A 13 3.75 13.28 3.67
CA LYS A 13 3.06 13.03 4.94
C LYS A 13 2.55 11.61 5.07
N ALA A 14 2.21 10.93 3.96
CA ALA A 14 1.83 9.52 3.96
C ALA A 14 3.05 8.61 4.17
N LEU A 15 4.22 8.98 3.63
CA LEU A 15 5.47 8.24 3.78
C LEU A 15 6.17 8.48 5.13
N SER A 16 5.93 9.59 5.82
CA SER A 16 6.60 9.96 7.08
C SER A 16 6.12 9.19 8.32
N ASN A 17 5.90 7.88 8.19
CA ASN A 17 5.57 6.99 9.32
C ASN A 17 6.10 5.58 9.05
N GLU A 18 6.76 5.02 10.05
CA GLU A 18 7.45 3.74 9.95
C GLU A 18 6.52 2.57 9.54
N ALA A 19 5.33 2.47 10.15
CA ALA A 19 4.39 1.39 9.85
C ALA A 19 3.87 1.47 8.40
N ARG A 20 3.59 2.68 7.91
CA ARG A 20 3.19 2.89 6.51
C ARG A 20 4.30 2.53 5.53
N LEU A 21 5.56 2.84 5.86
CA LEU A 21 6.71 2.40 5.05
C LEU A 21 6.87 0.87 5.06
N LYS A 22 6.72 0.23 6.22
CA LYS A 22 6.73 -1.25 6.33
C LYS A 22 5.66 -1.89 5.45
N ILE A 23 4.43 -1.35 5.44
CA ILE A 23 3.37 -1.81 4.55
C ILE A 23 3.83 -1.74 3.09
N LEU A 24 4.32 -0.58 2.62
CA LEU A 24 4.76 -0.43 1.22
C LEU A 24 5.94 -1.34 0.87
N TYR A 25 6.87 -1.54 1.80
CA TYR A 25 7.98 -2.46 1.62
C TYR A 25 7.48 -3.90 1.46
N TRP A 26 6.57 -4.34 2.32
CA TRP A 26 6.02 -5.69 2.21
C TRP A 26 5.17 -5.89 0.96
N LEU A 27 4.41 -4.89 0.54
CA LEU A 27 3.57 -4.95 -0.66
C LEU A 27 4.37 -4.88 -1.96
N LYS A 28 5.68 -4.56 -1.92
CA LYS A 28 6.56 -4.64 -3.09
C LYS A 28 6.78 -6.09 -3.53
N ASP A 29 6.90 -6.99 -2.56
CA ASP A 29 7.11 -8.42 -2.78
C ASP A 29 6.27 -9.23 -1.76
N PRO A 30 4.95 -9.27 -1.96
CA PRO A 30 4.04 -9.78 -0.94
C PRO A 30 4.24 -11.26 -0.67
N THR A 31 4.63 -12.06 -1.66
CA THR A 31 4.82 -13.52 -1.50
C THR A 31 6.03 -13.86 -0.63
N THR A 32 7.05 -13.00 -0.60
CA THR A 32 8.19 -13.12 0.33
C THR A 32 7.85 -12.70 1.77
N HIS A 33 6.82 -11.86 1.94
CA HIS A 33 6.50 -11.25 3.23
C HIS A 33 5.26 -11.81 3.93
N PHE A 34 4.36 -12.46 3.21
CA PHE A 34 3.12 -13.02 3.75
C PHE A 34 2.95 -14.48 3.32
N ASP A 35 2.35 -15.28 4.20
CA ASP A 35 1.98 -16.66 3.87
C ASP A 35 0.72 -16.64 2.97
N THR A 36 0.89 -17.04 1.71
CA THR A 36 -0.18 -17.06 0.69
C THR A 36 -1.39 -17.88 1.12
N LYS A 37 -1.16 -18.95 1.90
CA LYS A 37 -2.21 -19.87 2.36
C LYS A 37 -3.10 -19.29 3.46
N ARG A 38 -2.74 -18.13 4.03
CA ARG A 38 -3.51 -17.48 5.10
C ARG A 38 -4.58 -16.51 4.60
N GLN A 39 -4.70 -16.27 3.30
CA GLN A 39 -5.81 -15.53 2.71
C GLN A 39 -6.57 -16.37 1.68
N ALA A 40 -7.79 -15.96 1.35
CA ALA A 40 -8.69 -16.73 0.50
C ALA A 40 -8.30 -16.74 -0.99
N ILE A 41 -7.41 -15.84 -1.41
CA ILE A 41 -6.97 -15.67 -2.80
C ILE A 41 -5.44 -15.70 -2.78
N GLU A 42 -4.83 -16.70 -3.40
CA GLU A 42 -3.39 -16.95 -3.26
C GLU A 42 -2.55 -16.04 -4.17
N GLU A 43 -3.14 -15.47 -5.22
CA GLU A 43 -2.51 -14.60 -6.23
C GLU A 43 -2.21 -13.18 -5.67
N MET A 44 -1.36 -13.10 -4.65
CA MET A 44 -1.01 -11.84 -3.96
C MET A 44 -0.42 -10.78 -4.88
N ASP A 45 0.33 -11.16 -5.92
CA ASP A 45 0.91 -10.21 -6.86
C ASP A 45 -0.15 -9.55 -7.75
N GLU A 46 -1.26 -10.23 -8.00
CA GLU A 46 -2.36 -9.70 -8.83
C GLU A 46 -3.41 -8.97 -8.00
N VAL A 47 -3.81 -9.56 -6.88
CA VAL A 47 -4.94 -9.11 -6.06
C VAL A 47 -4.51 -8.25 -4.87
N GLY A 48 -3.28 -8.42 -4.40
CA GLY A 48 -2.76 -7.80 -3.20
C GLY A 48 -2.97 -8.64 -1.94
N VAL A 49 -2.70 -8.00 -0.79
CA VAL A 49 -2.70 -8.66 0.51
C VAL A 49 -3.93 -8.25 1.30
N CYS A 50 -4.60 -9.22 1.91
CA CYS A 50 -5.77 -8.96 2.75
C CYS A 50 -5.41 -8.08 3.96
N VAL A 51 -6.30 -7.13 4.29
CA VAL A 51 -6.15 -6.25 5.46
C VAL A 51 -5.87 -7.02 6.76
N SER A 52 -6.41 -8.23 6.93
CA SER A 52 -6.17 -9.06 8.12
C SER A 52 -4.72 -9.50 8.24
N LEU A 53 -4.07 -9.88 7.14
CA LEU A 53 -2.66 -10.29 7.15
C LEU A 53 -1.73 -9.11 7.42
N ILE A 54 -2.04 -7.95 6.85
CA ILE A 54 -1.29 -6.71 7.11
C ILE A 54 -1.40 -6.33 8.59
N ARG A 55 -2.62 -6.37 9.15
CA ARG A 55 -2.87 -6.11 10.57
C ARG A 55 -2.07 -7.05 11.46
N ASP A 56 -2.17 -8.36 11.20
CA ASP A 56 -1.49 -9.37 12.01
C ASP A 56 0.02 -9.19 11.97
N LYS A 57 0.60 -8.88 10.79
CA LYS A 57 2.04 -8.64 10.63
C LYS A 57 2.52 -7.33 11.25
N LEU A 58 1.65 -6.31 11.35
CA LEU A 58 1.94 -5.06 12.06
C LEU A 58 1.82 -5.20 13.59
N GLU A 59 1.18 -6.26 14.08
CA GLU A 59 0.83 -6.43 15.50
C GLU A 59 0.01 -5.24 16.04
N MET A 60 -0.89 -4.72 15.21
CA MET A 60 -1.73 -3.56 15.52
C MET A 60 -3.22 -3.92 15.53
N ASN A 61 -4.04 -3.05 16.14
CA ASN A 61 -5.48 -3.20 16.08
C ASN A 61 -6.03 -2.84 14.69
N GLN A 62 -7.23 -3.37 14.39
CA GLN A 62 -7.89 -3.19 13.09
C GLN A 62 -8.11 -1.72 12.72
N SER A 63 -8.47 -0.86 13.67
CA SER A 63 -8.78 0.55 13.40
C SER A 63 -7.54 1.32 12.95
N THR A 64 -6.42 1.14 13.68
CA THR A 64 -5.12 1.75 13.34
C THR A 64 -4.62 1.24 11.98
N THR A 65 -4.66 -0.06 11.73
CA THR A 65 -4.25 -0.62 10.43
C THR A 65 -5.11 -0.07 9.28
N SER A 66 -6.44 -0.04 9.45
CA SER A 66 -7.34 0.53 8.45
C SER A 66 -7.05 2.01 8.19
N GLN A 67 -6.79 2.80 9.24
CA GLN A 67 -6.45 4.22 9.09
C GLN A 67 -5.15 4.42 8.30
N TYR A 68 -4.13 3.60 8.54
CA TYR A 68 -2.87 3.66 7.79
C TYR A 68 -3.06 3.31 6.33
N LEU A 69 -3.80 2.24 6.04
CA LEU A 69 -4.10 1.82 4.67
C LEU A 69 -4.97 2.84 3.93
N SER A 70 -5.98 3.43 4.59
CA SER A 70 -6.75 4.52 4.00
C SER A 70 -5.88 5.76 3.73
N THR A 71 -4.89 6.04 4.57
CA THR A 71 -3.97 7.17 4.33
C THR A 71 -3.05 6.93 3.14
N LEU A 72 -2.49 5.72 3.03
CA LEU A 72 -1.72 5.31 1.86
C LEU A 72 -2.57 5.33 0.58
N GLN A 73 -3.81 4.85 0.66
CA GLN A 73 -4.74 4.82 -0.47
C GLN A 73 -5.12 6.23 -0.94
N ARG A 74 -5.43 7.15 -0.02
CA ARG A 74 -5.73 8.55 -0.37
C ARG A 74 -4.54 9.25 -1.02
N ALA A 75 -3.32 8.92 -0.59
CA ALA A 75 -2.09 9.38 -1.23
C ALA A 75 -1.77 8.65 -2.56
N GLY A 76 -2.57 7.66 -2.95
CA GLY A 76 -2.41 6.88 -4.17
C GLY A 76 -1.31 5.81 -4.12
N LEU A 77 -0.60 5.65 -3.00
CA LEU A 77 0.55 4.74 -2.86
C LEU A 77 0.14 3.25 -2.87
N VAL A 78 -1.13 2.96 -2.58
CA VAL A 78 -1.72 1.63 -2.67
C VAL A 78 -3.09 1.69 -3.35
N GLU A 79 -3.45 0.61 -4.00
CA GLU A 79 -4.79 0.35 -4.52
C GLU A 79 -5.53 -0.56 -3.55
N ALA A 80 -6.85 -0.38 -3.42
CA ALA A 80 -7.70 -1.21 -2.59
C ALA A 80 -8.74 -1.92 -3.45
N ARG A 81 -8.86 -3.24 -3.31
CA ARG A 81 -9.86 -4.06 -3.99
C ARG A 81 -10.71 -4.80 -2.98
N ARG A 82 -12.03 -4.65 -3.05
CA ARG A 82 -12.97 -5.42 -2.21
C ARG A 82 -13.40 -6.68 -2.95
N ILE A 83 -13.15 -7.84 -2.34
CA ILE A 83 -13.57 -9.15 -2.87
C ILE A 83 -14.31 -9.90 -1.76
N GLY A 84 -15.60 -10.12 -1.97
CA GLY A 84 -16.49 -10.65 -0.93
C GLY A 84 -16.51 -9.76 0.31
N LYS A 85 -16.15 -10.35 1.46
CA LYS A 85 -16.13 -9.66 2.76
C LYS A 85 -14.81 -8.93 3.06
N TRP A 86 -13.78 -9.14 2.25
CA TRP A 86 -12.42 -8.70 2.55
C TRP A 86 -11.94 -7.61 1.58
N THR A 87 -11.06 -6.74 2.08
CA THR A 87 -10.36 -5.74 1.27
C THR A 87 -8.90 -6.12 1.17
N TYR A 88 -8.39 -6.11 -0.05
CA TYR A 88 -7.01 -6.41 -0.41
C TYR A 88 -6.32 -5.13 -0.83
N TYR A 89 -5.05 -5.01 -0.47
CA TYR A 89 -4.23 -3.85 -0.79
C TYR A 89 -3.01 -4.26 -1.61
N LYS A 90 -2.78 -3.54 -2.70
CA LYS A 90 -1.64 -3.73 -3.60
C LYS A 90 -0.87 -2.43 -3.73
N ARG A 91 0.46 -2.49 -3.84
CA ARG A 91 1.26 -1.29 -4.06
C ARG A 91 0.99 -0.72 -5.45
N ASN A 92 0.82 0.59 -5.55
CA ASN A 92 0.66 1.27 -6.82
C ASN A 92 2.05 1.54 -7.44
N GLU A 93 2.55 0.61 -8.25
CA GLU A 93 3.88 0.73 -8.86
C GLU A 93 4.01 1.94 -9.79
N GLN A 94 2.93 2.30 -10.50
CA GLN A 94 2.88 3.44 -11.39
C GLN A 94 3.19 4.73 -10.62
N LEU A 95 2.47 4.99 -9.52
CA LEU A 95 2.70 6.19 -8.72
C LEU A 95 4.07 6.17 -8.03
N ILE A 96 4.55 5.01 -7.58
CA ILE A 96 5.88 4.88 -6.99
C ILE A 96 6.98 5.28 -8.01
N HIS A 97 6.85 4.88 -9.27
CA HIS A 97 7.78 5.27 -10.33
C HIS A 97 7.69 6.77 -10.65
N GLU A 98 6.47 7.31 -10.73
CA GLU A 98 6.25 8.75 -10.94
C GLU A 98 6.86 9.59 -9.82
N LEU A 99 6.73 9.14 -8.56
CA LEU A 99 7.36 9.78 -7.41
C LEU A 99 8.89 9.71 -7.47
N ALA A 100 9.46 8.54 -7.79
CA ALA A 100 10.90 8.38 -7.90
C ALA A 100 11.49 9.32 -8.96
N ASN A 101 10.85 9.37 -10.13
CA ASN A 101 11.22 10.29 -11.20
C ASN A 101 11.11 11.75 -10.75
N PHE A 102 10.01 12.12 -10.09
CA PHE A 102 9.85 13.49 -9.56
C PHE A 102 10.97 13.87 -8.59
N ILE A 103 11.34 12.97 -7.66
CA ILE A 103 12.46 13.20 -6.74
C ILE A 103 13.76 13.40 -7.52
N GLU A 104 14.03 12.58 -8.54
CA GLU A 104 15.25 12.69 -9.34
C GLU A 104 15.29 13.98 -10.19
N THR A 105 14.16 14.42 -10.74
CA THR A 105 14.14 15.52 -11.72
C THR A 105 13.80 16.89 -11.13
N ASN A 106 13.21 16.97 -9.94
CA ASN A 106 12.64 18.22 -9.40
C ASN A 106 13.00 18.54 -7.95
N LEU A 107 13.67 17.64 -7.21
CA LEU A 107 14.18 17.88 -5.86
C LEU A 107 15.71 17.73 -5.82
#